data_AF-A0A923CX10-F1
#
_entry.id   AF-A0A923CX10-F1
#
_cell.length_a   1.000
_cell.length_b   1.000
_cell.length_c   1.000
_cell.angle_alpha   90.00
_cell.angle_beta   90.00
_cell.angle_gamma   90.00
#
_symmetry.space_group_name_H-M   'P 1'
#
loop_
_entity.id
_entity.type
_entity.pdbx_description
1 polymer ?
#
loop_
_entity_poly.entity_id
_entity_poly.type
_entity_poly.pdbx_seq_one_letter_code
_entity_poly.pdbx_strand_id
1 'polypeptide(L)'
;MAGVRTWLGCLVTVALLAGCASPPPSDERSVRGVITRYNALLSDGYRSLDMNGMREVASQLQAEDEYIHMSSLAEGGVRLDPELKKLEFLRVTVEATTAQAETRETWDYHHYSRATGELVLEQKALIYHLAWDLSKETSGTWLVTDVRAISATSAVEPRQVGTLTPVFPERK
;
A
#
# COMPACT_ATOMS: atom_id res chain seq x y z
N MET A 1 -57.07 27.38 55.31
CA MET A 1 -55.88 28.16 54.90
C MET A 1 -55.16 27.35 53.84
N ALA A 2 -55.00 27.93 52.65
CA ALA A 2 -54.41 27.29 51.48
C ALA A 2 -52.88 27.23 51.61
N GLY A 3 -52.27 26.11 51.18
CA GLY A 3 -50.82 25.89 51.21
C GLY A 3 -50.33 25.20 49.94
N VAL A 4 -50.04 26.04 48.94
CA VAL A 4 -48.99 25.96 47.89
C VAL A 4 -48.62 24.57 47.31
N ARG A 5 -48.90 24.44 46.00
CA ARG A 5 -48.34 23.47 45.04
C ARG A 5 -46.84 23.73 44.83
N THR A 6 -46.02 22.68 44.74
CA THR A 6 -44.68 22.76 44.15
C THR A 6 -44.52 21.71 43.06
N TRP A 7 -43.96 22.17 41.95
CA TRP A 7 -43.91 21.53 40.64
C TRP A 7 -42.63 20.71 40.42
N LEU A 8 -42.66 19.96 39.31
CA LEU A 8 -41.55 19.81 38.34
C LEU A 8 -40.45 18.78 38.65
N GLY A 9 -40.68 17.57 38.12
CA GLY A 9 -39.95 17.11 36.94
C GLY A 9 -38.46 16.80 37.13
N CYS A 10 -38.15 15.57 37.53
CA CYS A 10 -36.81 15.02 37.42
C CYS A 10 -36.58 14.57 35.97
N LEU A 11 -36.07 15.48 35.13
CA LEU A 11 -35.67 15.19 33.75
C LEU A 11 -34.33 14.43 33.80
N VAL A 12 -34.36 13.11 33.60
CA VAL A 12 -33.16 12.28 33.48
C VAL A 12 -32.61 12.44 32.07
N THR A 13 -31.65 13.33 31.90
CA THR A 13 -30.91 13.50 30.64
C THR A 13 -29.83 12.42 30.55
N VAL A 14 -30.12 11.35 29.81
CA VAL A 14 -29.11 10.34 29.43
C VAL A 14 -28.24 10.95 28.32
N ALA A 15 -27.09 11.49 28.71
CA ALA A 15 -26.05 11.90 27.78
C ALA A 15 -25.35 10.64 27.24
N LEU A 16 -25.71 10.23 26.03
CA LEU A 16 -24.94 9.28 25.22
C LEU A 16 -23.58 9.92 24.90
N LEU A 17 -22.59 9.63 25.74
CA LEU A 17 -21.19 9.86 25.43
C LEU A 17 -20.81 8.89 24.31
N ALA A 18 -20.96 9.33 23.06
CA ALA A 18 -20.24 8.76 21.93
C ALA A 18 -18.76 9.03 22.18
N GLY A 19 -18.11 8.12 22.90
CA GLY A 19 -16.68 8.16 23.14
C GLY A 19 -15.95 7.99 21.81
N CYS A 20 -15.35 9.06 21.33
CA CYS A 20 -14.25 9.00 20.38
C CYS A 20 -13.07 8.31 21.08
N ALA A 21 -13.11 6.98 21.19
CA ALA A 21 -11.96 6.21 21.58
C ALA A 21 -10.97 6.28 20.42
N SER A 22 -9.93 7.12 20.56
CA SER A 22 -8.77 7.03 19.69
C SER A 22 -8.29 5.58 19.71
N PRO A 23 -8.05 4.95 18.55
CA PRO A 23 -7.64 3.56 18.50
C PRO A 23 -6.37 3.37 19.33
N PRO A 24 -6.20 2.19 19.94
CA PRO A 24 -5.05 1.93 20.77
C PRO A 24 -3.76 2.13 19.96
N PRO A 25 -2.68 2.68 20.56
CA PRO A 25 -1.39 2.91 19.89
C PRO A 25 -0.77 1.67 19.21
N SER A 26 -1.28 0.47 19.51
CA SER A 26 -0.93 -0.78 18.86
C SER A 26 -1.40 -0.87 17.41
N ASP A 27 -2.55 -0.28 17.07
CA ASP A 27 -3.12 -0.44 15.72
C ASP A 27 -2.38 0.41 14.69
N GLU A 28 -1.97 1.63 15.03
CA GLU A 28 -1.14 2.45 14.13
C GLU A 28 0.20 1.77 13.83
N ARG A 29 0.84 1.17 14.84
CA ARG A 29 2.07 0.39 14.66
C ARG A 29 1.83 -0.81 13.73
N SER A 30 0.69 -1.48 13.88
CA SER A 30 0.32 -2.63 13.06
C SER A 30 0.11 -2.22 11.60
N VAL A 31 -0.61 -1.12 11.34
CA VAL A 31 -0.81 -0.55 10.00
C VAL A 31 0.53 -0.22 9.33
N ARG A 32 1.43 0.47 10.05
CA ARG A 32 2.78 0.77 9.55
C ARG A 32 3.58 -0.50 9.23
N GLY A 33 3.45 -1.53 10.08
CA GLY A 33 4.07 -2.83 9.88
C GLY A 33 3.56 -3.52 8.61
N VAL A 34 2.25 -3.52 8.39
CA VAL A 34 1.61 -4.09 7.20
C VAL A 34 2.05 -3.39 5.92
N ILE A 35 2.09 -2.06 5.88
CA ILE A 35 2.57 -1.30 4.71
C ILE A 35 4.05 -1.58 4.44
N THR A 36 4.88 -1.66 5.48
CA THR A 36 6.30 -2.00 5.33
C THR A 36 6.48 -3.42 4.77
N ARG A 37 5.69 -4.38 5.27
CA ARG A 37 5.69 -5.77 4.81
C ARG A 37 5.17 -5.89 3.37
N TYR A 38 4.14 -5.15 3.01
CA TYR A 38 3.61 -5.05 1.65
C TYR A 38 4.72 -4.64 0.68
N ASN A 39 5.43 -3.54 0.94
CA ASN A 39 6.48 -3.07 0.05
C ASN A 39 7.66 -4.06 -0.08
N ALA A 40 7.99 -4.79 0.98
CA ALA A 40 9.00 -5.85 0.92
C ALA A 40 8.55 -7.03 0.05
N LEU A 41 7.34 -7.53 0.27
CA LEU A 41 6.75 -8.62 -0.52
C LEU A 41 6.55 -8.24 -1.97
N LEU A 42 6.16 -6.99 -2.24
CA LEU A 42 6.04 -6.45 -3.59
C LEU A 42 7.39 -6.49 -4.31
N SER A 43 8.45 -6.07 -3.63
CA SER A 43 9.79 -6.06 -4.19
C SER A 43 10.30 -7.47 -4.51
N ASP A 44 10.07 -8.40 -3.58
CA ASP A 44 10.43 -9.80 -3.76
C ASP A 44 9.60 -10.45 -4.88
N GLY A 45 8.32 -10.09 -4.99
CA GLY A 45 7.42 -10.60 -6.03
C GLY A 45 7.82 -10.16 -7.43
N TYR A 46 8.16 -8.88 -7.64
CA TYR A 46 8.71 -8.43 -8.92
C TYR A 46 10.05 -9.12 -9.24
N ARG A 47 10.93 -9.24 -8.24
CA ARG A 47 12.27 -9.83 -8.43
C ARG A 47 12.20 -11.31 -8.80
N SER A 48 11.27 -12.06 -8.21
CA SER A 48 11.10 -13.50 -8.40
C SER A 48 10.06 -13.88 -9.45
N LEU A 49 9.26 -12.90 -9.92
CA LEU A 49 8.07 -13.12 -10.75
C LEU A 49 7.00 -13.99 -10.06
N ASP A 50 6.88 -13.85 -8.73
CA ASP A 50 5.90 -14.57 -7.91
C ASP A 50 5.22 -13.64 -6.90
N MET A 51 3.98 -13.24 -7.19
CA MET A 51 3.18 -12.36 -6.32
C MET A 51 2.34 -13.10 -5.27
N ASN A 52 2.45 -14.43 -5.15
CA ASN A 52 1.61 -15.18 -4.21
C ASN A 52 1.76 -14.72 -2.75
N GLY A 53 2.95 -14.24 -2.38
CA GLY A 53 3.24 -13.70 -1.05
C GLY A 53 2.38 -12.49 -0.67
N MET A 54 1.89 -11.71 -1.64
CA MET A 54 1.11 -10.49 -1.37
C MET A 54 -0.18 -10.75 -0.61
N ARG A 55 -0.75 -11.96 -0.73
CA ARG A 55 -1.98 -12.37 -0.03
C ARG A 55 -1.83 -12.39 1.50
N GLU A 56 -0.61 -12.32 2.02
CA GLU A 56 -0.34 -12.17 3.45
C GLU A 56 -0.84 -10.83 4.01
N VAL A 57 -0.74 -9.76 3.23
CA VAL A 57 -0.91 -8.37 3.69
C VAL A 57 -1.81 -7.52 2.80
N ALA A 58 -2.24 -8.04 1.66
CA ALA A 58 -3.12 -7.37 0.72
C ALA A 58 -4.44 -8.13 0.60
N SER A 59 -5.51 -7.38 0.35
CA SER A 59 -6.78 -7.95 -0.10
C SER A 59 -6.57 -8.71 -1.42
N GLN A 60 -7.49 -9.62 -1.73
CA GLN A 60 -7.40 -10.40 -2.97
C GLN A 60 -7.34 -9.50 -4.22
N LEU A 61 -8.21 -8.49 -4.29
CA LEU A 61 -8.24 -7.57 -5.44
C LEU A 61 -6.92 -6.80 -5.58
N GLN A 62 -6.40 -6.25 -4.49
CA GLN A 62 -5.12 -5.55 -4.52
C GLN A 62 -3.96 -6.47 -4.93
N ALA A 63 -3.91 -7.70 -4.42
CA ALA A 63 -2.88 -8.67 -4.80
C ALA A 63 -2.98 -9.07 -6.28
N GLU A 64 -4.21 -9.16 -6.82
CA GLU A 64 -4.46 -9.43 -8.24
C GLU A 64 -4.00 -8.27 -9.14
N ASP A 65 -4.23 -7.02 -8.75
CA ASP A 65 -3.77 -5.84 -9.49
C ASP A 65 -2.23 -5.82 -9.62
N GLU A 66 -1.50 -6.10 -8.54
CA GLU A 66 -0.04 -6.19 -8.58
C GLU A 66 0.46 -7.36 -9.43
N TYR A 67 -0.24 -8.50 -9.37
CA TYR A 67 0.06 -9.64 -10.23
C TYR A 67 -0.13 -9.31 -11.71
N ILE A 68 -1.20 -8.59 -12.07
CA ILE A 68 -1.48 -8.17 -13.46
C ILE A 68 -0.37 -7.25 -13.95
N HIS A 69 0.03 -6.26 -13.16
CA HIS A 69 1.09 -5.33 -13.54
C HIS A 69 2.44 -6.05 -13.73
N MET A 70 2.83 -6.91 -12.78
CA MET A 70 4.04 -7.74 -12.90
C MET A 70 3.99 -8.65 -14.14
N SER A 71 2.84 -9.28 -14.40
CA SER A 71 2.67 -10.17 -15.55
C SER A 71 2.80 -9.41 -16.86
N SER A 72 2.24 -8.21 -16.96
CA SER A 72 2.37 -7.35 -18.13
C SER A 72 3.83 -6.99 -18.44
N LEU A 73 4.64 -6.69 -17.42
CA LEU A 73 6.08 -6.48 -17.59
C LEU A 73 6.78 -7.76 -18.09
N ALA A 74 6.44 -8.91 -17.49
CA ALA A 74 7.03 -10.19 -17.84
C ALA A 74 6.71 -10.64 -19.28
N GLU A 75 5.48 -10.39 -19.73
CA GLU A 75 5.03 -10.58 -21.12
C GLU A 75 5.76 -9.62 -22.08
N GLY A 76 6.05 -8.40 -21.63
CA GLY A 76 6.92 -7.44 -22.32
C GLY A 76 8.41 -7.85 -22.35
N GLY A 77 8.77 -9.02 -21.81
CA GLY A 77 10.14 -9.52 -21.80
C GLY A 77 11.03 -8.89 -20.72
N VAL A 78 10.44 -8.22 -19.74
CA VAL A 78 11.15 -7.51 -18.67
C VAL A 78 10.87 -8.13 -17.31
N ARG A 79 11.90 -8.21 -16.48
CA ARG A 79 11.77 -8.45 -15.03
C ARG A 79 12.21 -7.19 -14.30
N LEU A 80 11.34 -6.70 -13.42
CA LEU A 80 11.63 -5.54 -12.59
C LEU A 80 12.35 -5.99 -11.31
N ASP A 81 13.32 -5.21 -10.88
CA ASP A 81 13.96 -5.34 -9.57
C ASP A 81 13.84 -3.98 -8.86
N PRO A 82 12.73 -3.77 -8.14
CA PRO A 82 12.51 -2.55 -7.38
C PRO A 82 13.25 -2.62 -6.04
N GLU A 83 13.79 -1.48 -5.63
CA GLU A 83 14.46 -1.34 -4.35
C GLU A 83 13.95 -0.10 -3.61
N LEU A 84 13.27 -0.32 -2.50
CA LEU A 84 12.80 0.73 -1.61
C LEU A 84 13.97 1.31 -0.83
N LYS A 85 14.42 2.51 -1.22
CA LYS A 85 15.52 3.22 -0.55
C LYS A 85 15.07 3.95 0.69
N LYS A 86 13.84 4.48 0.68
CA LYS A 86 13.29 5.26 1.79
C LYS A 86 11.78 5.13 1.86
N LEU A 87 11.25 4.94 3.07
CA LEU A 87 9.83 4.96 3.38
C LEU A 87 9.60 5.93 4.55
N GLU A 88 8.85 7.00 4.27
CA GLU A 88 8.43 7.97 5.28
C GLU A 88 6.91 7.95 5.39
N PHE A 89 6.39 7.72 6.59
CA PHE A 89 4.96 7.87 6.86
C PHE A 89 4.67 9.33 7.20
N LEU A 90 3.89 9.98 6.35
CA LEU A 90 3.49 11.38 6.51
C LEU A 90 2.30 11.50 7.46
N ARG A 91 1.32 10.60 7.28
CA ARG A 91 0.10 10.54 8.08
C ARG A 91 -0.38 9.10 8.20
N VAL A 92 -0.91 8.75 9.37
CA VAL A 92 -1.65 7.51 9.57
C VAL A 92 -2.87 7.85 10.41
N THR A 93 -4.05 7.54 9.89
CA THR A 93 -5.33 7.67 10.59
C THR A 93 -5.91 6.28 10.72
N VAL A 94 -6.25 5.88 11.94
CA VAL A 94 -6.81 4.55 12.20
C VAL A 94 -8.19 4.72 12.82
N GLU A 95 -9.10 3.84 12.44
CA GLU A 95 -10.43 3.68 13.03
C GLU A 95 -10.60 2.22 13.48
N ALA A 96 -11.81 1.83 13.91
CA ALA A 96 -12.05 0.50 14.46
C ALA A 96 -11.71 -0.64 13.48
N THR A 97 -12.06 -0.46 12.20
CA THR A 97 -11.96 -1.50 11.17
C THR A 97 -11.34 -1.00 9.85
N THR A 98 -10.93 0.26 9.81
CA THR A 98 -10.35 0.90 8.63
C THR A 98 -9.14 1.72 9.04
N ALA A 99 -8.20 1.89 8.13
CA ALA A 99 -7.10 2.81 8.31
C ALA A 99 -6.74 3.45 6.97
N GLN A 100 -6.24 4.68 7.05
CA GLN A 100 -5.70 5.40 5.91
C GLN A 100 -4.29 5.86 6.24
N ALA A 101 -3.38 5.76 5.29
CA ALA A 101 -2.04 6.27 5.44
C ALA A 101 -1.57 7.04 4.21
N GLU A 102 -0.68 7.98 4.43
CA GLU A 102 0.05 8.66 3.38
C GLU A 102 1.54 8.40 3.59
N THR A 103 2.21 7.96 2.52
CA THR A 103 3.65 7.72 2.53
C THR A 103 4.35 8.56 1.48
N ARG A 104 5.59 8.94 1.78
CA ARG A 104 6.57 9.38 0.79
C ARG A 104 7.60 8.29 0.66
N GLU A 105 7.79 7.80 -0.55
CA GLU A 105 8.64 6.66 -0.84
C GLU A 105 9.68 7.01 -1.90
N THR A 106 10.90 6.52 -1.73
CA THR A 106 11.97 6.69 -2.72
C THR A 106 12.40 5.32 -3.20
N TRP A 107 12.32 5.13 -4.50
CA TRP A 107 12.55 3.86 -5.17
C TRP A 107 13.63 3.97 -6.24
N ASP A 108 14.44 2.92 -6.34
CA ASP A 108 15.27 2.65 -7.50
C ASP A 108 14.70 1.42 -8.22
N TYR A 109 14.59 1.50 -9.54
CA TYR A 109 14.07 0.44 -10.39
C TYR A 109 15.11 0.02 -11.43
N HIS A 110 15.40 -1.28 -11.46
CA HIS A 110 16.24 -1.89 -12.47
C HIS A 110 15.38 -2.84 -13.32
N HIS A 111 15.37 -2.61 -14.63
CA HIS A 111 14.65 -3.44 -15.58
C HIS A 111 15.65 -4.36 -16.25
N TYR A 112 15.44 -5.65 -16.11
CA TYR A 112 16.29 -6.68 -16.73
C TYR A 112 15.56 -7.35 -17.88
N SER A 113 16.27 -7.54 -19.00
CA SER A 113 15.83 -8.42 -20.07
C SER A 113 15.65 -9.84 -19.52
N ARG A 114 14.47 -10.44 -19.71
CA ARG A 114 14.23 -11.84 -19.34
C ARG A 114 14.95 -12.82 -20.25
N ALA A 115 15.28 -12.41 -21.48
CA ALA A 115 15.96 -13.24 -22.46
C ALA A 115 17.46 -13.35 -22.19
N THR A 116 18.09 -12.23 -21.82
CA THR A 116 19.56 -12.13 -21.67
C THR A 116 20.01 -11.97 -20.21
N GLY A 117 19.11 -11.57 -19.31
CA GLY A 117 19.44 -11.22 -17.92
C GLY A 117 20.12 -9.86 -17.76
N GLU A 118 20.34 -9.13 -18.86
CA GLU A 118 21.06 -7.85 -18.84
C GLU A 118 20.16 -6.70 -18.40
N LEU A 119 20.75 -5.72 -17.72
CA LEU A 119 20.10 -4.46 -17.37
C LEU A 119 19.80 -3.66 -18.65
N VAL A 120 18.53 -3.36 -18.89
CA VAL A 120 18.09 -2.57 -20.06
C VAL A 120 17.73 -1.14 -19.72
N LEU A 121 17.15 -0.92 -18.53
CA LEU A 121 16.72 0.41 -18.09
C LEU A 121 16.92 0.54 -16.57
N GLU A 122 17.44 1.68 -16.16
CA GLU A 122 17.61 2.06 -14.76
C GLU A 122 16.89 3.38 -14.48
N GLN A 123 16.12 3.42 -13.40
CA GLN A 123 15.46 4.62 -12.89
C GLN A 123 15.82 4.75 -11.43
N LYS A 124 16.41 5.89 -11.03
CA LYS A 124 16.87 6.11 -9.65
C LYS A 124 16.17 7.28 -9.02
N ALA A 125 16.05 7.22 -7.70
CA ALA A 125 15.47 8.26 -6.87
C ALA A 125 14.08 8.71 -7.34
N LEU A 126 13.25 7.74 -7.77
CA LEU A 126 11.86 8.01 -8.08
C LEU A 126 11.09 8.19 -6.77
N ILE A 127 10.50 9.37 -6.58
CA ILE A 127 9.77 9.71 -5.36
C ILE A 127 8.28 9.61 -5.62
N TYR A 128 7.62 8.70 -4.91
CA TYR A 128 6.17 8.57 -4.88
C TYR A 128 5.60 9.20 -3.62
N HIS A 129 4.46 9.86 -3.75
CA HIS A 129 3.56 10.13 -2.62
C HIS A 129 2.34 9.25 -2.81
N LEU A 130 2.12 8.32 -1.88
CA LEU A 130 1.09 7.30 -2.00
C LEU A 130 0.05 7.47 -0.90
N ALA A 131 -1.21 7.26 -1.27
CA ALA A 131 -2.32 7.06 -0.36
C ALA A 131 -2.62 5.56 -0.24
N TRP A 132 -2.82 5.10 0.98
CA TRP A 132 -3.08 3.72 1.33
C TRP A 132 -4.43 3.64 2.02
N ASP A 133 -5.28 2.70 1.60
CA ASP A 133 -6.46 2.29 2.35
C ASP A 133 -6.25 0.86 2.86
N LEU A 134 -6.60 0.63 4.13
CA LEU A 134 -6.53 -0.67 4.77
C LEU A 134 -7.86 -0.99 5.46
N SER A 135 -8.19 -2.27 5.51
CA SER A 135 -9.30 -2.79 6.30
C SER A 135 -8.84 -3.86 7.28
N LYS A 136 -9.52 -3.94 8.43
CA LYS A 136 -9.28 -4.95 9.46
C LYS A 136 -10.27 -6.08 9.27
N GLU A 137 -9.76 -7.29 9.09
CA GLU A 137 -10.58 -8.49 9.10
C GLU A 137 -11.20 -8.74 10.49
N THR A 138 -12.23 -9.58 10.54
CA THR A 138 -12.83 -10.05 11.80
C THR A 138 -11.84 -10.81 12.68
N SER A 139 -10.78 -11.36 12.10
CA SER A 139 -9.64 -11.99 12.79
C SER A 139 -8.76 -10.98 13.55
N GLY A 140 -8.91 -9.68 13.27
CA GLY A 140 -8.08 -8.60 13.79
C GLY A 140 -6.88 -8.26 12.90
N THR A 141 -6.69 -8.96 11.78
CA THR A 141 -5.58 -8.74 10.83
C THR A 141 -5.87 -7.55 9.92
N TRP A 142 -4.89 -6.67 9.73
CA TRP A 142 -4.99 -5.56 8.78
C TRP A 142 -4.53 -6.00 7.38
N LEU A 143 -5.28 -5.61 6.36
CA LEU A 143 -4.94 -5.85 4.95
C LEU A 143 -5.00 -4.54 4.15
N VAL A 144 -4.05 -4.36 3.25
CA VAL A 144 -4.06 -3.29 2.25
C VAL A 144 -5.15 -3.58 1.22
N THR A 145 -6.09 -2.66 1.09
CA THR A 145 -7.20 -2.79 0.14
C THR A 145 -7.02 -1.95 -1.11
N ASP A 146 -6.26 -0.86 -1.03
CA ASP A 146 -5.96 0.00 -2.18
C ASP A 146 -4.66 0.79 -1.95
N VAL A 147 -3.91 1.03 -3.02
CA VAL A 147 -2.71 1.88 -3.05
C VAL A 147 -2.79 2.80 -4.27
N ARG A 148 -2.81 4.11 -4.04
CA ARG A 148 -2.97 5.11 -5.11
C ARG A 148 -1.86 6.12 -5.09
N ALA A 149 -1.29 6.42 -6.25
CA ALA A 149 -0.34 7.52 -6.39
C ALA A 149 -1.07 8.87 -6.32
N ILE A 150 -0.71 9.68 -5.33
CA ILE A 150 -1.08 11.10 -5.28
C ILE A 150 -0.20 11.88 -6.25
N SER A 151 1.10 11.59 -6.24
CA SER A 151 2.06 12.15 -7.18
C SER A 151 3.27 11.24 -7.35
N ALA A 152 3.96 11.40 -8.48
CA ALA A 152 5.24 10.78 -8.75
C ALA A 152 6.18 11.86 -9.31
N THR A 153 7.41 11.91 -8.81
CA THR A 153 8.41 12.86 -9.28
C THR A 153 9.76 12.18 -9.35
N SER A 154 10.47 12.35 -10.46
CA SER A 154 11.86 11.96 -10.57
C SER A 154 12.73 13.20 -10.71
N ALA A 155 13.83 13.24 -9.97
CA ALA A 155 14.88 14.23 -10.18
C ALA A 155 15.93 13.75 -11.21
N VAL A 156 15.88 12.47 -11.58
CA VAL A 156 16.85 11.82 -12.46
C VAL A 156 16.13 11.23 -13.66
N GLU A 157 16.60 11.55 -14.86
CA GLU A 157 16.05 10.95 -16.07
C GLU A 157 16.34 9.44 -16.11
N PRO A 158 15.40 8.61 -16.58
CA PRO A 158 15.65 7.20 -16.81
C PRO A 158 16.87 6.98 -17.72
N ARG A 159 17.79 6.11 -17.29
CA ARG A 159 18.97 5.75 -18.07
C ARG A 159 18.71 4.47 -18.84
N GLN A 160 18.62 4.56 -20.16
CA GLN A 160 18.66 3.40 -21.05
C GLN A 160 20.10 2.86 -21.06
N VAL A 161 20.23 1.58 -20.76
CA VAL A 161 21.52 0.88 -20.68
C VAL A 161 21.68 -0.12 -21.83
N GLY A 162 20.57 -0.76 -22.23
CA GLY A 162 20.54 -1.76 -23.29
C GLY A 162 19.26 -1.68 -24.10
N THR A 163 19.12 -2.57 -25.08
CA THR A 163 17.92 -2.65 -25.92
C THR A 163 17.18 -3.95 -25.63
N LEU A 164 15.86 -3.88 -25.51
CA LEU A 164 15.04 -5.09 -25.52
C LEU A 164 15.11 -5.70 -26.92
N THR A 165 15.73 -6.86 -27.04
CA THR A 165 15.66 -7.63 -28.29
C THR A 165 14.35 -8.42 -28.27
N PRO A 166 13.40 -8.15 -29.17
CA PRO A 166 12.15 -8.90 -29.20
C PRO A 166 12.45 -10.37 -29.51
N VAL A 167 12.04 -11.25 -28.59
CA VAL A 167 12.09 -12.70 -28.80
C VAL A 167 10.87 -13.06 -29.65
N PHE A 168 11.02 -13.02 -30.98
CA PHE A 168 10.02 -13.59 -31.86
C PHE A 168 10.13 -15.12 -31.80
N PRO A 169 9.07 -15.86 -31.43
CA PRO A 169 9.10 -17.30 -31.58
C PRO A 169 9.27 -17.62 -33.07
N GLU A 170 10.29 -18.41 -33.41
CA GLU A 170 10.41 -18.96 -34.76
C GLU A 170 9.13 -19.71 -35.08
N ARG A 171 8.40 -19.25 -36.11
CA ARG A 171 7.24 -19.98 -36.63
C ARG A 171 7.77 -21.29 -37.21
N LYS A 172 7.54 -22.39 -36.49
CA LYS A 172 7.65 -23.75 -37.02
C LYS A 172 6.48 -24.08 -37.92
#